data_AF-A0A650EKR3-F1
#
_entry.id   AF-A0A650EKR3-F1
#
_cell.length_a   1.000
_cell.length_b   1.000
_cell.length_c   1.000
_cell.angle_alpha   90.00
_cell.angle_beta   90.00
_cell.angle_gamma   90.00
#
_symmetry.space_group_name_H-M   'P 1'
#
loop_
_entity.id
_entity.type
_entity.pdbx_description
1 polymer ?
#
loop_
_entity_poly.entity_id
_entity_poly.type
_entity_poly.pdbx_seq_one_letter_code
_entity_poly.pdbx_strand_id
1 'polypeptide(L)'
;MKEALLEPLLRTMRLNKVLPTIKEFDNPRVLDIGCGWEAKLLKEISPYIAQGVGIDFKAPNIQTDKIRTFSYYFEPKWDSVNLHQSKNLHATQASVFNGGGGYAKCKSAL
;
A
#
# COMPACT_ATOMS: atom_id res chain seq x y z
N MET A 1 -0.55 22.03 -15.14
CA MET A 1 0.53 21.83 -16.16
C MET A 1 1.94 21.82 -15.56
N LYS A 2 2.32 22.76 -14.68
CA LYS A 2 3.68 22.78 -14.10
C LYS A 2 4.03 21.53 -13.28
N GLU A 3 3.07 20.97 -12.54
CA GLU A 3 3.31 19.79 -11.69
C GLU A 3 3.72 18.55 -12.48
N ALA A 4 3.13 18.32 -13.66
CA ALA A 4 3.49 17.18 -14.52
C ALA A 4 4.92 17.30 -15.10
N LEU A 5 5.42 18.52 -15.30
CA LEU A 5 6.78 18.78 -15.76
C LEU A 5 7.82 18.62 -14.65
N LEU A 6 7.45 18.93 -13.40
CA LEU A 6 8.33 18.79 -12.25
C LEU A 6 8.35 17.36 -11.68
N GLU A 7 7.32 16.56 -11.94
CA GLU A 7 7.23 15.18 -11.42
C GLU A 7 8.44 14.30 -11.78
N PRO A 8 8.94 14.29 -13.04
CA PRO A 8 10.14 13.54 -13.39
C PRO A 8 11.38 14.03 -12.63
N LEU A 9 11.56 15.34 -12.50
CA LEU A 9 12.70 15.92 -11.80
C LEU A 9 12.67 15.57 -10.30
N LEU A 10 11.53 15.75 -9.65
CA LEU A 10 11.35 15.45 -8.24
C LEU A 10 11.52 13.94 -7.96
N ARG A 11 11.10 13.09 -8.89
CA ARG A 11 11.33 11.65 -8.81
C ARG A 11 12.82 11.31 -8.88
N THR A 12 13.57 11.90 -9.80
CA THR A 12 15.03 11.75 -9.85
C THR A 12 15.70 12.19 -8.55
N MET A 13 15.26 13.30 -7.95
CA MET A 13 15.77 13.75 -6.65
C MET A 13 15.50 12.73 -5.53
N ARG A 14 14.31 12.11 -5.51
CA ARG A 14 13.98 11.04 -4.54
C ARG A 14 14.85 9.80 -4.75
N LEU A 15 15.05 9.38 -5.99
CA LEU A 15 15.93 8.25 -6.32
C LEU A 15 17.36 8.51 -5.87
N ASN A 16 17.91 9.69 -6.17
CA ASN A 16 19.26 10.05 -5.78
C ASN A 16 19.47 10.04 -4.26
N LYS A 17 18.40 10.27 -3.49
CA LYS A 17 18.44 10.19 -2.03
C LYS A 17 18.40 8.75 -1.51
N VAL A 18 17.61 7.87 -2.13
CA VAL A 18 17.35 6.51 -1.62
C VAL A 18 18.36 5.49 -2.15
N LEU A 19 18.80 5.65 -3.40
CA LEU A 19 19.65 4.67 -4.08
C LEU A 19 21.00 4.41 -3.39
N PRO A 20 21.71 5.42 -2.84
CA PRO A 20 22.95 5.17 -2.10
C PRO A 20 22.74 4.20 -0.94
N THR A 21 21.69 4.43 -0.13
CA THR A 21 21.35 3.57 1.01
C THR A 21 20.98 2.16 0.57
N ILE A 22 20.23 1.98 -0.53
CA ILE A 22 19.93 0.64 -1.05
C ILE A 22 21.23 -0.12 -1.39
N LYS A 23 22.19 0.57 -2.03
CA LYS A 23 23.45 -0.03 -2.48
C LYS A 23 24.42 -0.39 -1.35
N GLU A 24 24.17 0.05 -0.12
CA GLU A 24 24.97 -0.31 1.05
C GLU A 24 24.67 -1.72 1.57
N PHE A 25 23.57 -2.33 1.13
CA PHE A 25 23.17 -3.68 1.55
C PHE A 25 23.53 -4.74 0.50
N ASP A 26 23.96 -5.90 0.97
CA ASP A 26 24.07 -7.09 0.13
C ASP A 26 22.66 -7.66 -0.15
N ASN A 27 22.29 -7.69 -1.43
CA ASN A 27 21.04 -8.28 -1.93
C ASN A 27 19.76 -7.74 -1.24
N PRO A 28 19.47 -6.42 -1.32
CA PRO A 28 18.44 -5.79 -0.50
C PRO A 28 17.02 -6.20 -0.89
N ARG A 29 16.13 -6.33 0.10
CA ARG A 29 14.69 -6.50 -0.13
C ARG A 29 13.97 -5.25 0.32
N VAL A 30 13.14 -4.68 -0.55
CA VAL A 30 12.49 -3.38 -0.32
C VAL A 30 11.00 -3.52 -0.19
N LEU A 31 10.43 -2.86 0.82
CA LEU A 31 8.99 -2.64 0.98
C LEU A 31 8.69 -1.16 0.69
N ASP A 32 7.83 -0.90 -0.28
CA ASP A 32 7.39 0.45 -0.68
C ASP A 32 5.91 0.66 -0.32
N ILE A 33 5.66 1.37 0.77
CA ILE A 33 4.31 1.72 1.23
C ILE A 33 3.91 3.03 0.57
N GLY A 34 2.76 3.03 -0.10
CA GLY A 34 2.36 4.14 -0.95
C GLY A 34 3.06 4.11 -2.32
N CYS A 35 3.27 2.92 -2.89
CA CYS A 35 3.99 2.74 -4.15
C CYS A 35 3.30 3.41 -5.36
N GLY A 36 2.06 3.86 -5.18
CA GLY A 36 1.25 4.49 -6.21
C GLY A 36 0.82 3.51 -7.31
N TRP A 37 0.08 4.05 -8.28
CA TRP A 37 -0.58 3.28 -9.33
C TRP A 37 0.33 2.72 -10.42
N GLU A 38 1.57 3.22 -10.52
CA GLU A 38 2.56 2.74 -11.49
C GLU A 38 3.73 1.98 -10.84
N ALA A 39 3.83 1.96 -9.50
CA ALA A 39 4.97 1.39 -8.78
C ALA A 39 6.33 1.90 -9.32
N LYS A 40 6.40 3.19 -9.64
CA LYS A 40 7.50 3.72 -10.48
C LYS A 40 8.87 3.67 -9.77
N LEU A 41 8.90 3.92 -8.46
CA LEU A 41 10.11 3.81 -7.66
C LEU A 41 10.63 2.36 -7.67
N LEU A 42 9.79 1.40 -7.29
CA LEU A 42 10.13 -0.04 -7.30
C LEU A 42 10.68 -0.50 -8.65
N LYS A 43 10.08 -0.06 -9.77
CA LYS A 43 10.57 -0.37 -11.12
C LYS A 43 11.98 0.17 -11.37
N GLU A 44 12.25 1.41 -10.98
CA GLU A 44 13.56 2.05 -11.16
C GLU A 44 14.66 1.42 -10.30
N ILE A 45 14.34 1.07 -9.05
CA ILE A 45 15.32 0.46 -8.16
C ILE A 45 15.47 -1.05 -8.38
N SER A 46 14.61 -1.66 -9.21
CA SER A 46 14.59 -3.11 -9.46
C SER A 46 15.94 -3.74 -9.85
N PRO A 47 16.85 -3.06 -10.59
CA PRO A 47 18.17 -3.63 -10.90
C PRO A 47 19.11 -3.72 -9.68
N TYR A 48 18.81 -3.00 -8.60
CA TYR A 48 19.68 -2.86 -7.43
C TYR A 48 19.18 -3.63 -6.21
N ILE A 49 18.01 -4.24 -6.29
CA ILE A 49 17.38 -4.99 -5.18
C ILE A 49 17.30 -6.47 -5.53
N ALA A 50 17.24 -7.33 -4.52
CA ALA A 50 16.88 -8.74 -4.67
C ALA A 50 15.42 -8.89 -5.07
N GLN A 51 14.54 -8.21 -4.32
CA GLN A 51 13.10 -8.29 -4.41
C GLN A 51 12.45 -6.99 -3.90
N GLY A 52 11.33 -6.60 -4.51
CA GLY A 52 10.52 -5.46 -4.11
C GLY A 52 9.07 -5.86 -3.83
N VAL A 53 8.49 -5.31 -2.77
CA VAL A 53 7.07 -5.42 -2.45
C VAL A 53 6.46 -4.02 -2.40
N GLY A 54 5.41 -3.76 -3.17
CA GLY A 54 4.66 -2.51 -3.14
C GLY A 54 3.28 -2.67 -2.53
N ILE A 55 2.89 -1.76 -1.65
CA ILE A 55 1.55 -1.74 -1.05
C ILE A 55 0.94 -0.36 -1.24
N ASP A 56 -0.20 -0.30 -1.90
CA ASP A 56 -0.97 0.93 -2.09
C ASP A 56 -2.42 0.54 -2.43
N PHE A 57 -3.42 1.31 -2.02
CA PHE A 57 -4.80 1.04 -2.39
C PHE A 57 -5.04 1.08 -3.91
N LYS A 58 -4.23 1.84 -4.64
CA LYS A 58 -4.20 1.93 -6.11
C LYS A 58 -3.06 1.13 -6.74
N ALA A 59 -2.38 0.26 -6.00
CA ALA A 59 -1.24 -0.48 -6.53
C ALA A 59 -1.61 -1.24 -7.81
N PRO A 60 -0.73 -1.24 -8.85
CA PRO A 60 -0.95 -2.07 -10.03
C PRO A 60 -0.89 -3.55 -9.66
N ASN A 61 -1.39 -4.45 -10.51
CA ASN A 61 -1.21 -5.89 -10.31
C ASN A 61 0.09 -6.35 -10.98
N ILE A 62 1.20 -6.39 -10.22
CA ILE A 62 2.51 -6.87 -10.66
C ILE A 62 2.85 -8.09 -9.81
N GLN A 63 3.10 -9.23 -10.46
CA GLN A 63 3.46 -10.50 -9.81
C GLN A 63 4.61 -11.15 -10.58
N THR A 64 5.80 -10.58 -10.46
CA THR A 64 7.02 -11.16 -11.02
C THR A 64 7.89 -11.73 -9.89
N ASP A 65 8.96 -12.45 -10.25
CA ASP A 65 9.94 -12.92 -9.27
C ASP A 65 10.64 -11.74 -8.55
N LYS A 66 10.74 -10.61 -9.23
CA LYS A 66 11.44 -9.42 -8.75
C LYS A 66 10.55 -8.47 -7.96
N ILE A 67 9.34 -8.19 -8.46
CA ILE A 67 8.42 -7.20 -7.89
C ILE A 67 7.06 -7.85 -7.69
N ARG A 68 6.50 -7.65 -6.50
CA ARG A 68 5.13 -7.98 -6.17
C ARG A 68 4.41 -6.76 -5.64
N THR A 69 3.18 -6.54 -6.07
CA THR A 69 2.38 -5.42 -5.57
C THR A 69 1.03 -5.90 -5.06
N PHE A 70 0.54 -5.24 -4.03
CA PHE A 70 -0.70 -5.56 -3.35
C PHE A 70 -1.59 -4.32 -3.26
N SER A 71 -2.78 -4.42 -3.84
CA SER A 71 -3.83 -3.44 -3.57
C SER A 71 -4.41 -3.71 -2.19
N TYR A 72 -4.21 -2.78 -1.26
CA TYR A 72 -4.65 -2.94 0.12
C TYR A 72 -5.18 -1.62 0.69
N TYR A 73 -6.29 -1.72 1.42
CA TYR A 73 -6.84 -0.62 2.23
C TYR A 73 -6.59 -0.95 3.70
N PHE A 74 -5.96 -0.02 4.41
CA PHE A 74 -5.81 -0.17 5.86
C PHE A 74 -7.19 -0.01 6.51
N GLU A 75 -7.62 -1.03 7.24
CA GLU A 75 -8.81 -0.92 8.07
C GLU A 75 -8.57 0.12 9.17
N PRO A 76 -9.56 0.98 9.46
CA PRO A 76 -9.47 1.85 10.60
C PRO A 76 -9.29 0.98 11.86
N LYS A 77 -8.30 1.31 12.68
CA LYS A 77 -8.25 0.76 14.04
C LYS A 77 -9.46 1.32 14.78
N TRP A 78 -10.53 0.56 14.84
CA TRP A 78 -11.52 0.76 15.88
C TRP A 78 -10.79 0.49 17.19
N ASP A 79 -10.66 1.52 18.01
CA ASP A 79 -10.10 1.39 19.34
C ASP A 79 -10.77 0.19 20.00
N SER A 80 -9.99 -0.83 20.35
CA SER A 80 -10.46 -1.94 21.18
C SER A 80 -10.85 -1.47 22.61
N VAL A 81 -10.85 -0.15 22.83
CA VAL A 81 -11.40 0.54 23.97
C VAL A 81 -12.92 0.59 23.81
N ASN A 82 -13.60 -0.47 24.25
CA ASN A 82 -14.99 -0.52 24.74
C ASN A 82 -15.74 -1.84 24.44
N LEU A 83 -15.04 -2.96 24.22
CA LEU A 83 -15.71 -4.29 24.20
C LEU A 83 -15.99 -4.89 25.59
N HIS A 84 -15.76 -4.13 26.68
CA HIS A 84 -16.11 -4.56 28.04
C HIS A 84 -17.25 -3.79 28.72
N GLN A 85 -17.88 -2.80 28.08
CA GLN A 85 -18.95 -2.02 28.73
C GLN A 85 -20.36 -2.13 28.10
N SER A 86 -20.58 -2.98 27.11
CA SER A 86 -21.90 -3.13 26.47
C SER A 86 -22.49 -4.54 26.53
N LYS A 87 -22.30 -5.26 27.66
CA LYS A 87 -23.17 -6.43 27.96
C LYS A 87 -24.49 -6.07 28.63
N ASN A 88 -24.72 -4.80 28.96
CA ASN A 88 -25.97 -4.33 29.53
C ASN A 88 -26.38 -3.02 28.88
N LEU A 89 -27.05 -3.07 27.73
CA LEU A 89 -28.09 -2.09 27.37
C LEU A 89 -28.92 -2.66 26.23
N HIS A 90 -30.23 -2.54 26.41
CA HIS A 90 -31.27 -3.19 25.66
C HIS A 90 -31.22 -2.87 24.16
N ALA A 91 -31.63 -3.88 23.39
CA ALA A 91 -32.03 -3.76 22.00
C ALA A 91 -32.96 -2.55 21.80
N THR A 92 -32.48 -1.53 21.09
CA THR A 92 -33.34 -0.54 20.43
C THR A 92 -32.64 0.02 19.21
N GLN A 93 -33.45 0.17 18.15
CA GLN A 93 -33.14 0.44 16.75
C GLN A 93 -32.22 1.64 16.47
N ALA A 94 -31.40 1.51 15.43
CA ALA A 94 -31.01 2.60 14.53
C ALA A 94 -30.68 1.98 13.16
N SER A 95 -31.62 1.95 12.22
CA SER A 95 -31.84 2.96 11.18
C SER A 95 -30.61 3.22 10.29
N VAL A 96 -30.66 2.59 9.11
CA VAL A 96 -30.24 3.10 7.79
C VAL A 96 -28.89 3.83 7.70
N PHE A 97 -27.91 3.15 7.08
CA PHE A 97 -26.96 3.82 6.20
C PHE A 97 -26.95 3.12 4.83
N ASN A 98 -27.49 3.82 3.83
CA ASN A 98 -27.33 3.51 2.42
C ASN A 98 -25.90 3.89 2.01
N GLY A 99 -25.15 2.94 1.45
CA GLY A 99 -23.84 3.18 0.88
C GLY A 99 -23.28 1.88 0.31
N GLY A 100 -23.65 1.58 -0.93
CA GLY A 100 -23.18 0.39 -1.64
C GLY A 100 -21.66 0.36 -1.73
N GLY A 101 -21.08 -0.72 -1.20
CA GLY A 101 -19.67 -1.05 -1.34
C GLY A 101 -19.54 -2.56 -1.21
N GLY A 102 -19.51 -3.25 -2.36
CA GLY A 102 -19.40 -4.70 -2.41
C GLY A 102 -18.13 -5.19 -1.68
N TYR A 103 -18.32 -6.14 -0.77
CA TYR A 103 -17.23 -6.85 -0.12
C TYR A 103 -16.41 -7.62 -1.17
N ALA A 104 -15.18 -7.17 -1.44
CA ALA A 104 -14.23 -7.95 -2.21
C ALA A 104 -13.74 -9.12 -1.35
N LYS A 105 -14.31 -10.30 -1.55
CA LYS A 105 -13.77 -11.56 -1.03
C LYS A 105 -12.41 -11.82 -1.69
N CYS A 106 -11.35 -11.81 -0.90
CA CYS A 106 -10.07 -12.40 -1.30
C CYS A 106 -10.28 -13.92 -1.38
N LYS A 107 -10.36 -14.49 -2.59
CA LYS A 107 -10.28 -15.95 -2.75
C LYS A 107 -8.80 -16.32 -2.67
N SER A 108 -8.37 -16.89 -1.56
CA SER A 108 -7.12 -17.65 -1.51
C SER A 108 -7.31 -18.90 -2.37
N ALA A 109 -6.59 -18.97 -3.50
CA ALA A 109 -6.37 -20.23 -4.19
C ALA A 109 -5.24 -20.94 -3.44
N LEU A 110 -5.60 -21.99 -2.71
CA LEU A 110 -4.71 -23.12 -2.39
C LEU A 110 -4.91 -24.18 -3.47
#